data_AF-A0A534MGP7-F1
#
_entry.id   AF-A0A534MGP7-F1
#
_cell.length_a   1.000
_cell.length_b   1.000
_cell.length_c   1.000
_cell.angle_alpha   90.00
_cell.angle_beta   90.00
_cell.angle_gamma   90.00
#
_symmetry.space_group_name_H-M   'P 1'
#
loop_
_entity.id
_entity.type
_entity.pdbx_description
1 polymer ?
#
loop_
_entity_poly.entity_id
_entity_poly.type
_entity_poly.pdbx_seq_one_letter_code
_entity_poly.pdbx_strand_id
1 'polypeptide(L)'
;MRSNQRVPRGVTNMPGELNGESVIFLKVTPGYVEKAISNAKGKPNVTQVEPVFGRHDVAVRGNFRDLAELHRLQATLGSDFVRGFQAYPAVQEYVKIRPNGQPVSSWILIRTNDPQRVASEIKKVPGIEGLIGTVGNFDLLARFGAEQQDALMQTVLRKIQTISGVKATETLPAFSTQF
;
A
#
# COMPACT_ATOMS: atom_id res chain seq x y z
N MET A 1 46.60 18.37 -2.48
CA MET A 1 45.35 17.70 -2.85
C MET A 1 44.59 17.35 -1.58
N ARG A 2 43.54 18.10 -1.21
CA ARG A 2 42.68 17.82 -0.05
C ARG A 2 41.39 17.20 -0.60
N SER A 3 41.14 15.93 -0.29
CA SER A 3 39.90 15.25 -0.64
C SER A 3 38.78 15.74 0.27
N ASN A 4 37.78 16.39 -0.32
CA ASN A 4 36.51 16.69 0.35
C ASN A 4 35.69 15.40 0.44
N GLN A 5 35.69 14.78 1.61
CA GLN A 5 34.79 13.68 1.93
C GLN A 5 33.39 14.28 2.18
N ARG A 6 32.51 14.21 1.17
CA ARG A 6 31.10 14.54 1.34
C ARG A 6 30.46 13.50 2.26
N VAL A 7 30.10 13.93 3.46
CA VAL A 7 29.18 13.20 4.34
C VAL A 7 27.84 13.03 3.59
N PRO A 8 27.24 11.82 3.54
CA PRO A 8 25.93 11.66 2.92
C PRO A 8 24.92 12.45 3.73
N ARG A 9 24.20 13.40 3.09
CA ARG A 9 23.06 14.07 3.72
C ARG A 9 22.02 12.99 4.03
N GLY A 10 21.83 12.69 5.30
CA GLY A 10 20.65 11.95 5.74
C GLY A 10 19.42 12.71 5.26
N VAL A 11 18.55 12.04 4.50
CA VAL A 11 17.27 12.62 4.07
C VAL A 11 16.45 12.82 5.34
N THR A 12 16.46 14.04 5.85
CA THR A 12 15.54 14.45 6.91
C THR A 12 14.23 14.72 6.17
N ASN A 13 13.30 13.76 6.16
CA ASN A 13 11.97 14.00 5.59
C ASN A 13 11.38 15.24 6.29
N MET A 14 10.98 16.25 5.50
CA MET A 14 10.24 17.38 6.06
C MET A 14 8.88 16.87 6.58
N PRO A 15 8.36 17.38 7.71
CA PRO A 15 7.03 17.00 8.17
C PRO A 15 5.99 17.27 7.08
N GLY A 16 5.36 16.20 6.55
CA GLY A 16 4.31 16.28 5.53
C GLY A 16 4.72 15.96 4.10
N GLU A 17 6.02 15.75 3.82
CA GLU A 17 6.50 15.30 2.52
C GLU A 17 6.29 13.78 2.37
N LEU A 18 5.68 13.37 1.27
CA LEU A 18 5.39 11.96 0.98
C LEU A 18 6.51 11.37 0.12
N ASN A 19 6.96 10.18 0.48
CA ASN A 19 8.06 9.49 -0.18
C ASN A 19 7.63 8.09 -0.61
N GLY A 20 7.19 8.01 -1.87
CA GLY A 20 6.60 6.82 -2.49
C GLY A 20 5.11 6.99 -2.77
N GLU A 21 4.51 5.96 -3.33
CA GLU A 21 3.08 5.97 -3.65
C GLU A 21 2.23 5.70 -2.40
N SER A 22 1.31 6.62 -2.11
CA SER A 22 0.37 6.45 -0.99
C SER A 22 -0.82 5.60 -1.41
N VAL A 23 -1.47 4.96 -0.44
CA VAL A 23 -2.63 4.10 -0.68
C VAL A 23 -3.84 4.64 0.06
N ILE A 24 -4.98 4.70 -0.61
CA ILE A 24 -6.29 5.01 -0.03
C ILE A 24 -7.18 3.79 -0.23
N PHE A 25 -7.71 3.25 0.86
CA PHE A 25 -8.75 2.24 0.79
C PHE A 25 -10.12 2.90 0.91
N LEU A 26 -11.02 2.53 0.00
CA LEU A 26 -12.38 3.05 -0.07
C LEU A 26 -13.35 2.00 0.48
N LYS A 27 -14.31 2.46 1.27
CA LYS A 27 -15.56 1.74 1.50
C LYS A 27 -16.61 2.32 0.56
N VAL A 28 -17.19 1.47 -0.27
CA VAL A 28 -18.13 1.84 -1.33
C VAL A 28 -19.53 1.34 -0.97
N THR A 29 -20.55 2.04 -1.45
CA THR A 29 -21.94 1.58 -1.40
C THR A 29 -22.09 0.34 -2.30
N PRO A 30 -22.77 -0.74 -1.85
CA PRO A 30 -23.00 -1.91 -2.68
C PRO A 30 -23.59 -1.55 -4.05
N GLY A 31 -23.09 -2.16 -5.12
CA GLY A 31 -23.48 -1.86 -6.51
C GLY A 31 -22.69 -0.73 -7.19
N TYR A 32 -21.83 0.00 -6.46
CA TYR A 32 -21.07 1.13 -7.03
C TYR A 32 -19.55 0.91 -7.14
N VAL A 33 -19.05 -0.31 -6.89
CA VAL A 33 -17.60 -0.61 -6.92
C VAL A 33 -16.99 -0.26 -8.28
N GLU A 34 -17.60 -0.66 -9.39
CA GLU A 34 -17.11 -0.36 -10.74
C GLU A 34 -17.07 1.15 -11.01
N LYS A 35 -18.11 1.88 -10.60
CA LYS A 35 -18.16 3.34 -10.71
C LYS A 35 -17.05 4.00 -9.90
N ALA A 36 -16.80 3.54 -8.68
CA ALA A 36 -15.72 4.03 -7.83
C ALA A 36 -14.34 3.78 -8.46
N ILE A 37 -14.14 2.58 -9.02
CA ILE A 37 -12.90 2.23 -9.74
C ILE A 37 -12.73 3.14 -10.97
N SER A 38 -13.76 3.29 -11.80
CA SER A 38 -13.72 4.12 -13.01
C SER A 38 -13.41 5.59 -12.69
N ASN A 39 -14.09 6.16 -11.67
CA ASN A 39 -13.83 7.52 -11.23
C ASN A 39 -12.40 7.69 -10.70
N ALA A 40 -11.89 6.75 -9.91
CA ALA A 40 -10.53 6.80 -9.37
C ALA A 40 -9.46 6.68 -10.47
N LYS A 41 -9.65 5.77 -11.45
CA LYS A 41 -8.73 5.58 -12.59
C LYS A 41 -8.56 6.85 -13.43
N GLY A 42 -9.59 7.69 -13.52
CA GLY A 42 -9.53 8.96 -14.26
C GLY A 42 -8.77 10.10 -13.57
N LYS A 43 -8.22 9.88 -12.37
CA LYS A 43 -7.54 10.94 -11.59
C LYS A 43 -6.05 11.01 -11.97
N PRO A 44 -5.49 12.21 -12.17
CA PRO A 44 -4.13 12.38 -12.72
C PRO A 44 -3.02 11.82 -11.83
N ASN A 45 -3.25 11.74 -10.52
CA ASN A 45 -2.26 11.29 -9.54
C ASN A 45 -2.41 9.80 -9.19
N VAL A 46 -3.41 9.12 -9.75
CA VAL A 46 -3.69 7.72 -9.48
C VAL A 46 -2.95 6.85 -10.47
N THR A 47 -2.19 5.89 -9.96
CA THR A 47 -1.33 5.00 -10.75
C THR A 47 -1.87 3.58 -10.80
N GLN A 48 -2.62 3.16 -9.78
CA GLN A 48 -3.27 1.86 -9.75
C GLN A 48 -4.58 1.93 -8.97
N VAL A 49 -5.60 1.21 -9.46
CA VAL A 49 -6.87 1.02 -8.77
C VAL A 49 -7.28 -0.44 -8.92
N GLU A 50 -7.59 -1.08 -7.81
CA GLU A 50 -8.01 -2.49 -7.80
C GLU A 50 -9.13 -2.73 -6.78
N PRO A 51 -10.10 -3.60 -7.08
CA PRO A 51 -11.05 -4.08 -6.09
C PRO A 51 -10.31 -4.91 -5.03
N VAL A 52 -10.73 -4.77 -3.78
CA VAL A 52 -10.22 -5.57 -2.67
C VAL A 52 -11.38 -6.15 -1.87
N PHE A 53 -11.13 -7.28 -1.20
CA PHE A 53 -12.10 -7.91 -0.32
C PHE A 53 -11.70 -7.73 1.15
N GLY A 54 -12.70 -7.49 2.00
CA GLY A 54 -12.53 -7.34 3.44
C GLY A 54 -13.31 -6.13 3.95
N ARG A 55 -12.72 -5.39 4.89
CA ARG A 55 -13.35 -4.20 5.47
C ARG A 55 -13.50 -3.07 4.43
N HIS A 56 -12.68 -3.05 3.39
CA HIS A 56 -12.73 -2.11 2.28
C HIS A 56 -13.10 -2.81 0.98
N ASP A 57 -13.43 -2.03 -0.04
CA ASP A 57 -13.93 -2.53 -1.32
C ASP A 57 -13.01 -2.16 -2.50
N VAL A 58 -12.24 -1.06 -2.39
CA VAL A 58 -11.30 -0.60 -3.44
C VAL A 58 -10.00 -0.11 -2.81
N ALA A 59 -8.86 -0.46 -3.40
CA ALA A 59 -7.57 0.15 -3.13
C ALA A 59 -7.21 1.11 -4.27
N VAL A 60 -6.82 2.34 -3.92
CA VAL A 60 -6.34 3.38 -4.84
C VAL A 60 -4.90 3.71 -4.45
N ARG A 61 -3.96 3.50 -5.36
CA ARG A 61 -2.55 3.86 -5.20
C ARG A 61 -2.23 5.02 -6.12
N GLY A 62 -1.42 5.95 -5.63
CA GLY A 62 -1.08 7.14 -6.39
C GLY A 62 0.12 7.90 -5.85
N ASN A 63 0.64 8.80 -6.68
CA ASN A 63 1.75 9.67 -6.36
C ASN A 63 1.21 11.05 -5.96
N PHE A 64 1.49 11.47 -4.73
CA PHE A 64 0.99 12.72 -4.16
C PHE A 64 2.18 13.50 -3.62
N ARG A 65 2.23 14.80 -3.91
CA ARG A 65 3.30 15.66 -3.43
C ARG A 65 3.26 15.82 -1.91
N ASP A 66 2.06 15.94 -1.36
CA ASP A 66 1.83 16.22 0.05
C ASP A 66 0.48 15.67 0.53
N LEU A 67 0.25 15.76 1.84
CA LEU A 67 -1.02 15.37 2.48
C LEU A 67 -2.21 16.18 1.98
N ALA A 68 -2.02 17.43 1.57
CA ALA A 68 -3.12 18.26 1.07
C ALA A 68 -3.61 17.77 -0.29
N GLU A 69 -2.71 17.33 -1.16
CA GLU A 69 -3.06 16.70 -2.44
C GLU A 69 -3.76 15.36 -2.26
N LEU A 70 -3.30 14.55 -1.30
CA LEU A 70 -3.96 13.31 -0.92
C LEU A 70 -5.39 13.55 -0.41
N HIS A 71 -5.59 14.54 0.46
CA HIS A 71 -6.92 14.93 0.95
C HIS A 71 -7.81 15.49 -0.16
N ARG A 72 -7.27 16.31 -1.08
CA ARG A 72 -8.01 16.80 -2.25
C ARG A 72 -8.52 15.65 -3.11
N LEU A 73 -7.70 14.61 -3.35
CA LEU A 73 -8.14 13.44 -4.10
C LEU A 73 -9.39 12.83 -3.44
N GLN A 74 -9.37 12.60 -2.13
CA GLN A 74 -10.50 11.99 -1.40
C GLN A 74 -11.82 12.75 -1.63
N ALA A 75 -11.78 14.08 -1.60
CA ALA A 75 -12.95 14.92 -1.87
C ALA A 75 -13.51 14.73 -3.29
N THR A 76 -12.69 14.29 -4.24
CA THR A 76 -13.10 14.07 -5.64
C THR A 76 -13.52 12.63 -5.97
N LEU A 77 -13.37 11.68 -5.05
CA LEU A 77 -13.64 10.25 -5.29
C LEU A 77 -15.14 9.88 -5.27
N GLY A 78 -16.01 10.86 -4.99
CA GLY A 78 -17.46 10.74 -5.16
C GLY A 78 -18.18 10.44 -3.85
N SER A 79 -18.73 11.49 -3.22
CA SER A 79 -19.49 11.41 -1.96
C SER A 79 -20.75 10.55 -2.05
N ASP A 80 -21.33 10.43 -3.24
CA ASP A 80 -22.63 9.80 -3.42
C ASP A 80 -22.55 8.26 -3.37
N PHE A 81 -21.36 7.70 -3.51
CA PHE A 81 -21.15 6.25 -3.54
C PHE A 81 -19.91 5.78 -2.77
N VAL A 82 -19.04 6.68 -2.30
CA VAL A 82 -17.99 6.35 -1.34
C VAL A 82 -18.42 6.77 0.05
N ARG A 83 -18.54 5.79 0.95
CA ARG A 83 -19.05 5.98 2.32
C ARG A 83 -17.96 5.98 3.39
N GLY A 84 -16.70 5.76 3.01
CA GLY A 84 -15.58 5.80 3.93
C GLY A 84 -14.24 5.74 3.22
N PHE A 85 -13.22 6.32 3.85
CA PHE A 85 -11.85 6.38 3.35
C PHE A 85 -10.90 6.01 4.47
N GLN A 86 -9.84 5.28 4.14
CA GLN A 86 -8.69 5.12 5.00
C GLN A 86 -7.42 5.32 4.19
N ALA A 87 -6.70 6.42 4.45
CA ALA A 87 -5.47 6.75 3.76
C ALA A 87 -4.25 6.31 4.57
N TYR A 88 -3.23 5.89 3.82
CA TYR A 88 -1.92 5.48 4.29
C TYR A 88 -0.89 6.27 3.49
N PRO A 89 -0.52 7.49 3.97
CA PRO A 89 0.50 8.31 3.32
C PRO A 89 1.85 7.61 3.38
N ALA A 90 2.55 7.52 2.24
CA ALA A 90 3.84 6.86 2.16
C ALA A 90 4.95 7.76 2.72
N VAL A 91 5.74 7.23 3.66
CA VAL A 91 6.97 7.87 4.16
C VAL A 91 8.24 7.18 3.67
N GLN A 92 8.09 5.96 3.16
CA GLN A 92 9.13 5.19 2.50
C GLN A 92 8.47 4.13 1.61
N GLU A 93 9.05 3.86 0.44
CA GLU A 93 8.59 2.78 -0.43
C GLU A 93 9.75 1.90 -0.90
N TYR A 94 9.46 0.62 -1.04
CA TYR A 94 10.31 -0.37 -1.68
C TYR A 94 9.48 -1.14 -2.70
N VAL A 95 9.95 -1.21 -3.94
CA VAL A 95 9.30 -1.94 -5.04
C VAL A 95 10.23 -3.02 -5.58
N LYS A 96 9.70 -4.21 -5.80
CA LYS A 96 10.39 -5.33 -6.43
C LYS A 96 9.79 -5.52 -7.83
N ILE A 97 10.53 -5.12 -8.85
CA ILE A 97 10.08 -5.24 -10.24
C ILE A 97 9.87 -6.72 -10.56
N ARG A 98 8.65 -7.10 -10.96
CA ARG A 98 8.37 -8.42 -11.54
C ARG A 98 8.04 -8.26 -13.02
N PRO A 99 8.56 -9.16 -13.90
CA PRO A 99 8.25 -9.10 -15.33
C PRO A 99 6.76 -9.30 -15.63
N ASN A 100 6.06 -10.09 -14.79
CA ASN A 100 4.67 -10.49 -14.99
C ASN A 100 3.87 -10.27 -13.70
N GLY A 101 2.64 -9.77 -13.81
CA GLY A 101 1.69 -9.72 -12.70
C GLY A 101 1.31 -11.12 -12.23
N GLN A 102 1.07 -11.29 -10.94
CA GLN A 102 0.68 -12.56 -10.34
C GLN A 102 -0.86 -12.72 -10.35
N PRO A 103 -1.41 -13.93 -10.61
CA PRO A 103 -2.85 -14.14 -10.70
C PRO A 103 -3.55 -13.97 -9.35
N VAL A 104 -2.87 -14.26 -8.24
CA VAL A 104 -3.34 -13.95 -6.89
C VAL A 104 -2.56 -12.78 -6.35
N SER A 105 -3.27 -11.83 -5.76
CA SER A 105 -2.70 -10.55 -5.40
C SER A 105 -3.37 -10.03 -4.11
N SER A 106 -2.65 -9.31 -3.25
CA SER A 106 -3.22 -8.84 -1.98
C SER A 106 -2.44 -7.69 -1.36
N TRP A 107 -3.15 -6.87 -0.59
CA TRP A 107 -2.57 -5.95 0.39
C TRP A 107 -2.55 -6.59 1.77
N ILE A 108 -1.39 -6.59 2.41
CA ILE A 108 -1.22 -7.05 3.78
C ILE A 108 -0.84 -5.82 4.62
N LEU A 109 -1.77 -5.36 5.45
CA LEU A 109 -1.60 -4.24 6.36
C LEU A 109 -1.03 -4.78 7.66
N ILE A 110 0.07 -4.21 8.14
CA ILE A 110 0.86 -4.79 9.23
C ILE A 110 1.10 -3.73 10.31
N ARG A 111 0.69 -4.07 11.53
CA ARG A 111 0.96 -3.27 12.73
C ARG A 111 2.14 -3.87 13.46
N THR A 112 3.11 -3.06 13.85
CA THR A 112 4.37 -3.48 14.45
C THR A 112 4.87 -2.45 15.45
N ASN A 113 5.64 -2.89 16.45
CA ASN A 113 6.35 -1.99 17.36
C ASN A 113 7.81 -1.69 16.92
N ASP A 114 8.26 -2.30 15.82
CA ASP A 114 9.58 -2.09 15.22
C ASP A 114 9.45 -2.10 13.68
N PRO A 115 9.00 -0.98 13.07
CA PRO A 115 8.77 -0.90 11.63
C PRO A 115 10.03 -1.19 10.79
N GLN A 116 11.20 -0.73 11.23
CA GLN A 116 12.44 -0.89 10.47
C GLN A 116 12.88 -2.36 10.40
N ARG A 117 12.93 -3.04 11.54
CA ARG A 117 13.29 -4.47 11.60
C ARG A 117 12.28 -5.30 10.84
N VAL A 118 10.99 -5.11 11.10
CA VAL A 118 9.92 -5.89 10.46
C VAL A 118 9.92 -5.67 8.93
N ALA A 119 10.11 -4.43 8.46
CA ALA A 119 10.24 -4.16 7.03
C ALA A 119 11.44 -4.88 6.39
N SER A 120 12.58 -4.96 7.08
CA SER A 120 13.76 -5.67 6.58
C SER A 120 13.52 -7.18 6.42
N GLU A 121 12.74 -7.79 7.30
CA GLU A 121 12.36 -9.20 7.24
C GLU A 121 11.30 -9.46 6.17
N ILE A 122 10.27 -8.62 6.07
CA ILE A 122 9.22 -8.74 5.06
C ILE A 122 9.80 -8.68 3.64
N LYS A 123 10.78 -7.81 3.37
CA LYS A 123 11.43 -7.70 2.04
C LYS A 123 12.05 -9.03 1.54
N LYS A 124 12.40 -9.92 2.47
CA LYS A 124 12.99 -11.25 2.20
C LYS A 124 11.92 -12.31 1.94
N VAL A 125 10.66 -12.05 2.31
CA VAL A 125 9.57 -13.01 2.15
C VAL A 125 9.24 -13.21 0.66
N PRO A 126 9.27 -14.47 0.15
CA PRO A 126 8.84 -14.76 -1.21
C PRO A 126 7.39 -14.32 -1.46
N GLY A 127 7.12 -13.79 -2.66
CA GLY A 127 5.81 -13.26 -3.05
C GLY A 127 5.61 -11.77 -2.72
N ILE A 128 6.43 -11.16 -1.86
CA ILE A 128 6.40 -9.69 -1.65
C ILE A 128 6.89 -8.96 -2.91
N GLU A 129 6.00 -8.14 -3.46
CA GLU A 129 6.15 -7.29 -4.65
C GLU A 129 6.52 -5.86 -4.29
N GLY A 130 6.06 -5.39 -3.13
CA GLY A 130 6.33 -4.05 -2.65
C GLY A 130 6.06 -3.93 -1.17
N LEU A 131 6.63 -2.90 -0.57
CA LEU A 131 6.43 -2.56 0.84
C LEU A 131 6.45 -1.05 1.00
N ILE A 132 5.39 -0.51 1.59
CA ILE A 132 5.26 0.90 1.91
C ILE A 132 5.30 1.05 3.43
N GLY A 133 6.20 1.88 3.93
CA GLY A 133 6.14 2.41 5.29
C GLY A 133 5.21 3.62 5.33
N THR A 134 4.34 3.67 6.32
CA THR A 134 3.27 4.69 6.39
C THR A 134 3.08 5.24 7.79
N VAL A 135 2.25 6.26 7.89
CA VAL A 135 1.71 6.80 9.14
C VAL A 135 0.22 6.51 9.20
N GLY A 136 -0.25 5.88 10.28
CA GLY A 136 -1.66 5.50 10.44
C GLY A 136 -1.86 4.37 11.45
N ASN A 137 -2.99 3.67 11.34
CA ASN A 137 -3.34 2.55 12.25
C ASN A 137 -2.54 1.26 11.97
N PHE A 138 -1.87 1.19 10.83
CA PHE A 138 -0.90 0.17 10.45
C PHE A 138 0.38 0.89 10.02
N ASP A 139 1.52 0.27 10.29
CA ASP A 139 2.84 0.89 10.09
C ASP A 139 3.43 0.54 8.73
N LEU A 140 3.05 -0.62 8.17
CA LEU A 140 3.53 -1.13 6.89
C LEU A 140 2.38 -1.67 6.03
N LEU A 141 2.45 -1.44 4.73
CA LEU A 141 1.56 -2.04 3.72
C LEU A 141 2.41 -2.87 2.76
N ALA A 142 2.23 -4.17 2.75
CA ALA A 142 2.94 -5.06 1.85
C ALA A 142 2.04 -5.45 0.67
N ARG A 143 2.55 -5.29 -0.55
CA ARG A 143 1.93 -5.85 -1.75
C ARG A 143 2.47 -7.25 -1.97
N PHE A 144 1.57 -8.23 -2.04
CA PHE A 144 1.90 -9.63 -2.22
C PHE A 144 1.28 -10.15 -3.53
N GLY A 145 2.05 -10.96 -4.25
CA GLY A 145 1.56 -11.72 -5.39
C GLY A 145 2.00 -13.17 -5.34
N ALA A 146 1.13 -14.07 -5.79
CA ALA A 146 1.41 -15.49 -5.95
C ALA A 146 0.61 -16.11 -7.11
N GLU A 147 1.05 -17.29 -7.53
CA GLU A 147 0.33 -18.10 -8.52
C GLU A 147 -0.95 -18.75 -7.95
N GLN A 148 -0.99 -19.01 -6.64
CA GLN A 148 -2.08 -19.76 -5.98
C GLN A 148 -2.50 -19.13 -4.66
N GLN A 149 -3.79 -19.25 -4.32
CA GLN A 149 -4.37 -18.62 -3.14
C GLN A 149 -3.81 -19.16 -1.82
N ASP A 150 -3.54 -20.46 -1.74
CA ASP A 150 -2.97 -21.07 -0.54
C ASP A 150 -1.61 -20.47 -0.16
N ALA A 151 -0.83 -20.05 -1.16
CA ALA A 151 0.45 -19.41 -0.93
C ALA A 151 0.33 -18.07 -0.18
N LEU A 152 -0.77 -17.32 -0.40
CA LEU A 152 -1.06 -16.08 0.33
C LEU A 152 -1.27 -16.39 1.82
N MET A 153 -2.18 -17.31 2.13
CA MET A 153 -2.51 -17.63 3.51
C MET A 153 -1.32 -18.21 4.27
N GLN A 154 -0.58 -19.14 3.65
CA GLN A 154 0.63 -19.72 4.24
C GLN A 154 1.70 -18.65 4.48
N THR A 155 1.86 -17.69 3.57
CA THR A 155 2.82 -16.61 3.74
C THR A 155 2.44 -15.70 4.91
N VAL A 156 1.18 -15.29 5.00
CA VAL A 156 0.71 -14.43 6.10
C VAL A 156 0.91 -15.13 7.45
N LEU A 157 0.36 -16.34 7.61
CA LEU A 157 0.34 -17.04 8.90
C LEU A 157 1.72 -17.56 9.32
N ARG A 158 2.49 -18.15 8.39
CA ARG A 158 3.74 -18.83 8.75
C ARG A 158 4.98 -17.97 8.62
N LYS A 159 4.94 -16.90 7.81
CA LYS A 159 6.11 -16.07 7.54
C LYS A 159 5.98 -14.65 8.05
N ILE A 160 4.82 -14.00 7.91
CA ILE A 160 4.67 -12.59 8.31
C ILE A 160 4.32 -12.49 9.80
N GLN A 161 3.28 -13.18 10.25
CA GLN A 161 2.83 -13.11 11.65
C GLN A 161 3.84 -13.69 12.65
N THR A 162 4.77 -14.52 12.19
CA THR A 162 5.85 -15.10 13.00
C THR A 162 7.07 -14.17 13.16
N ILE A 163 7.12 -13.05 12.43
CA ILE A 163 8.20 -12.07 12.57
C ILE A 163 8.06 -11.36 13.91
N SER A 164 9.11 -11.46 14.74
CA SER A 164 9.18 -10.73 16.00
C SER A 164 8.99 -9.23 15.78
N GLY A 165 8.02 -8.66 16.50
CA GLY A 165 7.63 -7.25 16.41
C GLY A 165 6.27 -7.03 15.74
N VAL A 166 5.82 -7.97 14.89
CA VAL A 166 4.46 -7.93 14.32
C VAL A 166 3.43 -8.12 15.44
N LYS A 167 2.43 -7.22 15.47
CA LYS A 167 1.34 -7.21 16.45
C LYS A 167 0.01 -7.62 15.88
N ALA A 168 -0.26 -7.24 14.63
CA ALA A 168 -1.47 -7.60 13.92
C ALA A 168 -1.25 -7.51 12.41
N THR A 169 -2.06 -8.26 11.67
CA THR A 169 -2.13 -8.16 10.21
C THR A 169 -3.58 -8.13 9.76
N GLU A 170 -3.89 -7.32 8.75
CA GLU A 170 -5.15 -7.38 7.98
C GLU A 170 -4.80 -7.69 6.53
N THR A 171 -5.39 -8.75 5.97
CA THR A 171 -5.14 -9.17 4.59
C THR A 171 -6.36 -8.84 3.75
N LEU A 172 -6.13 -8.08 2.67
CA LEU A 172 -7.15 -7.66 1.72
C LEU A 172 -6.80 -8.29 0.36
N PRO A 173 -7.40 -9.45 0.00
CA PRO A 173 -7.24 -10.03 -1.32
C PRO A 173 -7.65 -9.03 -2.40
N ALA A 174 -6.82 -8.88 -3.42
CA ALA A 174 -6.99 -7.96 -4.53
C ALA A 174 -7.07 -8.73 -5.84
N PHE A 175 -7.91 -8.25 -6.76
CA PHE A 175 -8.12 -8.91 -8.05
C PHE A 175 -7.74 -7.95 -9.16
N SER A 176 -6.89 -8.42 -10.08
CA SER A 176 -6.61 -7.67 -11.29
C SER A 176 -7.90 -7.57 -12.11
N THR A 177 -8.40 -6.35 -12.27
CA THR A 177 -9.54 -6.10 -13.16
C THR A 177 -9.00 -5.96 -14.57
N GLN A 178 -8.92 -7.07 -15.29
CA GLN A 178 -9.04 -7.05 -16.76
C GLN A 178 -10.50 -6.73 -17.07
N PHE A 179 -10.80 -5.45 -17.28
CA PHE A 179 -12.02 -5.01 -17.96
C PHE A 179 -11.58 -4.15 -19.14
#